data_AF-A0A6A1WHK0-F1
#
_entry.id   AF-A0A6A1WHK0-F1
#
_cell.length_a   1.000
_cell.length_b   1.000
_cell.length_c   1.000
_cell.angle_alpha   90.00
_cell.angle_beta   90.00
_cell.angle_gamma   90.00
#
_symmetry.space_group_name_H-M   'P 1'
#
loop_
_entity.id
_entity.type
_entity.pdbx_description
1 polymer ?
#
loop_
_entity_poly.entity_id
_entity_poly.type
_entity_poly.pdbx_seq_one_letter_code
_entity_poly.pdbx_strand_id
1 'polypeptide(L)'
;MNFLKHFWVGDEEEVKQMKTRLFGAEPSILYVLHYLGVKPWLCFRDYDCNWNVDIFQEFATDVAHERWRKVQDAMPVLLPQFCLLRSKQKAQLEWDRRQAEQANYTDGHWRIKVKDQRLKRWIDNYCSWKNMLRHWGETNWTDDDPFTPTPPASTTKGLSGL
;
A
#
# COMPACT_ATOMS: atom_id res chain seq x y z
N MET A 1 -13.46 -20.48 -6.56
CA MET A 1 -12.71 -20.25 -5.30
C MET A 1 -12.08 -18.86 -5.39
N ASN A 2 -12.24 -18.00 -4.40
CA ASN A 2 -11.55 -16.69 -4.37
C ASN A 2 -10.21 -16.88 -3.65
N PHE A 3 -9.09 -16.61 -4.32
CA PHE A 3 -7.78 -16.74 -3.69
C PHE A 3 -7.45 -15.46 -2.93
N LEU A 4 -7.10 -15.56 -1.65
CA LEU A 4 -6.76 -14.39 -0.84
C LEU A 4 -5.32 -13.96 -1.10
N LYS A 5 -5.10 -12.66 -1.33
CA LYS A 5 -3.77 -12.05 -1.30
C LYS A 5 -3.32 -11.94 0.15
N HIS A 6 -2.79 -13.04 0.69
CA HIS A 6 -2.42 -13.16 2.09
C HIS A 6 -1.28 -14.17 2.31
N PHE A 7 -0.34 -13.81 3.18
CA PHE A 7 0.75 -14.63 3.69
C PHE A 7 0.56 -14.78 5.20
N TRP A 8 0.25 -16.00 5.66
CA TRP A 8 -0.01 -16.24 7.07
C TRP A 8 1.29 -16.16 7.88
N VAL A 9 1.17 -15.71 9.13
CA VAL A 9 2.27 -15.81 10.10
C VAL A 9 2.64 -17.29 10.24
N GLY A 10 3.92 -17.61 9.98
CA GLY A 10 4.43 -18.97 10.01
C GLY A 10 4.38 -19.72 8.67
N ASP A 11 3.90 -19.11 7.59
CA ASP A 11 4.05 -19.69 6.24
C ASP A 11 5.54 -19.97 5.96
N GLU A 12 5.84 -21.20 5.52
CA GLU A 12 7.16 -21.57 5.02
C GLU A 12 7.54 -20.72 3.79
N GLU A 13 8.83 -20.51 3.57
CA GLU A 13 9.30 -19.67 2.47
C GLU A 13 8.91 -20.24 1.11
N GLU A 14 8.89 -21.57 0.97
CA GLU A 14 8.40 -22.28 -0.21
C GLU A 14 6.92 -21.97 -0.50
N VAL A 15 6.09 -21.86 0.54
CA VAL A 15 4.66 -21.49 0.41
C VAL A 15 4.51 -20.05 -0.03
N LYS A 16 5.29 -19.12 0.54
CA LYS A 16 5.29 -17.71 0.12
C LYS A 16 5.73 -17.55 -1.34
N GLN A 17 6.77 -18.27 -1.73
CA GLN A 17 7.25 -18.29 -3.12
C GLN A 17 6.20 -18.89 -4.06
N MET A 18 5.56 -20.00 -3.68
CA MET A 18 4.48 -20.61 -4.46
C MET A 18 3.31 -19.62 -4.66
N LYS A 19 2.84 -18.98 -3.59
CA LYS A 19 1.78 -17.96 -3.66
C LYS A 19 2.18 -16.81 -4.60
N THR A 20 3.39 -16.29 -4.46
CA THR A 20 3.92 -15.22 -5.32
C THR A 20 3.94 -15.63 -6.80
N ARG A 21 4.36 -16.87 -7.11
CA ARG A 21 4.31 -17.43 -8.47
C ARG A 21 2.87 -17.51 -8.98
N LEU A 22 1.92 -17.96 -8.16
CA LEU A 22 0.50 -18.03 -8.54
C LEU A 22 -0.11 -16.65 -8.81
N PHE A 23 0.22 -15.63 -8.02
CA PHE A 23 -0.21 -14.24 -8.27
C PHE A 23 0.35 -13.71 -9.60
N GLY A 24 1.57 -14.09 -9.94
CA GLY A 24 2.31 -13.62 -11.11
C GLY A 24 2.16 -14.45 -12.38
N ALA A 25 1.44 -15.58 -12.37
CA ALA A 25 1.46 -16.54 -13.47
C ALA A 25 0.91 -16.00 -14.81
N GLU A 26 1.63 -16.25 -15.90
CA GLU A 26 1.17 -16.07 -17.29
C GLU A 26 1.33 -17.39 -18.06
N PRO A 27 0.26 -17.99 -18.61
CA PRO A 27 -1.14 -17.56 -18.50
C PRO A 27 -1.65 -17.65 -17.04
N SER A 28 -2.73 -16.91 -16.74
CA SER A 28 -3.28 -16.85 -15.39
C SER A 28 -3.72 -18.22 -14.88
N ILE A 29 -3.11 -18.69 -13.78
CA ILE A 29 -3.56 -19.89 -13.06
C ILE A 29 -4.69 -19.54 -12.09
N LEU A 30 -4.57 -18.40 -11.40
CA LEU A 30 -5.61 -17.87 -10.53
C LEU A 30 -6.57 -16.98 -11.33
N TYR A 31 -7.86 -17.30 -11.28
CA TYR A 31 -8.90 -16.51 -11.94
C TYR A 31 -9.45 -15.37 -11.09
N VAL A 32 -9.33 -15.46 -9.76
CA VAL A 32 -9.80 -14.43 -8.83
C VAL A 32 -8.79 -14.24 -7.71
N LEU A 33 -8.34 -12.99 -7.52
CA LEU A 33 -7.49 -12.57 -6.42
C LEU A 33 -8.21 -11.53 -5.55
N HIS A 34 -8.38 -11.83 -4.28
CA HIS A 34 -8.97 -10.94 -3.29
C HIS A 34 -7.88 -10.12 -2.61
N TYR A 35 -7.87 -8.81 -2.88
CA TYR A 35 -6.92 -7.87 -2.27
C TYR A 35 -7.37 -7.46 -0.86
N LEU A 36 -6.68 -7.98 0.15
CA LEU A 36 -6.81 -7.55 1.55
C LEU A 36 -5.85 -6.37 1.85
N GLY A 37 -6.02 -5.76 3.03
CA GLY A 37 -5.29 -4.54 3.41
C GLY A 37 -5.69 -3.30 2.60
N VAL A 38 -4.74 -2.39 2.42
CA VAL A 38 -4.90 -1.20 1.58
C VAL A 38 -5.10 -1.61 0.13
N LYS A 39 -6.17 -1.09 -0.49
CA LYS A 39 -6.52 -1.44 -1.87
C LYS A 39 -5.47 -0.90 -2.85
N PRO A 40 -5.10 -1.64 -3.90
CA PRO A 40 -4.01 -1.24 -4.79
C PRO A 40 -4.20 0.13 -5.46
N TRP A 41 -5.43 0.51 -5.81
CA TRP A 41 -5.70 1.83 -6.39
C TRP A 41 -5.45 2.99 -5.41
N LEU A 42 -5.44 2.74 -4.11
CA LEU A 42 -5.12 3.71 -3.05
C LEU A 42 -3.63 3.82 -2.75
N CYS A 43 -2.82 2.82 -3.08
CA CYS A 43 -1.36 2.88 -3.00
C CYS A 43 -0.76 3.70 -4.16
N PHE A 44 0.49 4.16 -4.02
CA PHE A 44 1.30 4.60 -5.17
C PHE A 44 1.58 3.44 -6.13
N ARG A 45 2.00 3.75 -7.36
CA ARG A 45 2.25 2.76 -8.41
C ARG A 45 3.54 1.97 -8.25
N ASP A 46 4.49 2.50 -7.50
CA ASP A 46 5.87 2.03 -7.53
C ASP A 46 6.10 0.70 -6.79
N TYR A 47 5.25 0.39 -5.79
CA TYR A 47 5.26 -0.86 -5.03
C TYR A 47 3.99 -1.00 -4.20
N ASP A 48 3.79 -2.16 -3.58
CA ASP A 48 2.65 -2.39 -2.68
C ASP A 48 2.81 -1.62 -1.36
N CYS A 49 2.03 -0.55 -1.15
CA CYS A 49 2.15 0.28 0.04
C CYS A 49 1.83 -0.44 1.36
N ASN A 50 1.20 -1.63 1.30
CA ASN A 50 1.03 -2.49 2.47
C ASN A 50 2.37 -2.88 3.13
N TRP A 51 3.50 -2.85 2.42
CA TRP A 51 4.83 -3.06 3.01
C TRP A 51 5.19 -2.02 4.09
N ASN A 52 4.66 -0.80 3.98
CA ASN A 52 5.00 0.30 4.89
C ASN A 52 4.26 0.24 6.24
N VAL A 53 3.31 -0.68 6.40
CA VAL A 53 2.47 -0.79 7.60
C VAL A 53 2.54 -2.22 8.11
N ASP A 54 3.10 -2.39 9.30
CA ASP A 54 3.29 -3.69 9.99
C ASP A 54 2.09 -4.64 9.89
N ILE A 55 0.90 -4.20 10.29
CA ILE A 55 -0.29 -5.07 10.30
C ILE A 55 -0.81 -5.41 8.90
N PHE A 56 -0.29 -4.76 7.86
CA PHE A 56 -0.64 -5.02 6.47
C PHE A 56 0.45 -5.77 5.71
N GLN A 57 1.61 -6.04 6.31
CA GLN A 57 2.68 -6.79 5.64
C GLN A 57 2.26 -8.21 5.26
N GLU A 58 1.36 -8.84 6.02
CA GLU A 58 0.76 -10.13 5.67
C GLU A 58 -0.06 -10.08 4.38
N PHE A 59 -0.48 -8.90 3.94
CA PHE A 59 -1.15 -8.70 2.67
C PHE A 59 -0.21 -8.20 1.58
N ALA A 60 1.06 -7.87 1.86
CA ALA A 60 1.90 -7.15 0.91
C ALA A 60 2.52 -8.07 -0.16
N THR A 61 2.41 -7.67 -1.44
CA THR A 61 3.12 -8.33 -2.54
C THR A 61 3.14 -7.45 -3.79
N ASP A 62 4.35 -7.13 -4.27
CA ASP A 62 4.53 -6.31 -5.47
C ASP A 62 4.04 -7.03 -6.72
N VAL A 63 4.08 -8.35 -6.75
CA VAL A 63 3.60 -9.14 -7.89
C VAL A 63 2.09 -8.96 -8.07
N ALA A 64 1.31 -9.04 -6.98
CA ALA A 64 -0.13 -8.78 -7.06
C ALA A 64 -0.42 -7.29 -7.28
N HIS A 65 0.41 -6.40 -6.75
CA HIS A 65 0.27 -4.96 -6.99
C HIS A 65 0.43 -4.64 -8.49
N GLU A 66 1.49 -5.13 -9.11
CA GLU A 66 1.78 -4.98 -10.54
C GLU A 66 0.66 -5.58 -11.40
N ARG A 67 0.09 -6.72 -10.99
CA ARG A 67 -1.11 -7.28 -11.63
C ARG A 67 -2.26 -6.30 -11.67
N TRP A 68 -2.54 -5.61 -10.57
CA TRP A 68 -3.57 -4.58 -10.54
C TRP A 68 -3.20 -3.38 -11.41
N ARG A 69 -1.91 -3.00 -11.47
CA ARG A 69 -1.45 -1.92 -12.36
C ARG A 69 -1.71 -2.22 -13.83
N LYS A 70 -1.47 -3.45 -14.27
CA LYS A 70 -1.83 -3.87 -15.64
C LYS A 70 -3.34 -3.72 -15.92
N VAL A 71 -4.19 -4.08 -14.96
CA VAL A 71 -5.65 -3.88 -15.09
C VAL A 71 -5.98 -2.39 -15.21
N GLN A 72 -5.41 -1.56 -14.33
CA GLN A 72 -5.60 -0.10 -14.34
C GLN A 72 -5.14 0.52 -15.67
N ASP A 73 -4.00 0.10 -16.19
CA ASP A 73 -3.42 0.63 -17.43
C ASP A 73 -4.22 0.23 -18.68
N ALA A 74 -4.92 -0.91 -18.61
CA ALA A 74 -5.82 -1.38 -19.66
C ALA A 74 -7.22 -0.75 -19.59
N MET A 75 -7.55 0.04 -18.55
CA MET A 75 -8.86 0.65 -18.43
C MET A 75 -9.08 1.72 -19.53
N PRO A 76 -10.31 1.84 -20.08
CA PRO A 76 -10.69 2.94 -20.97
C PRO A 76 -10.33 4.31 -20.39
N VAL A 77 -9.93 5.26 -21.25
CA VAL A 77 -9.31 6.55 -20.89
C VAL A 77 -10.04 7.34 -19.78
N LEU A 78 -11.36 7.23 -19.71
CA LEU A 78 -12.18 7.94 -18.72
C LEU A 78 -12.23 7.27 -17.33
N LEU A 79 -11.82 6.01 -17.18
CA LEU A 79 -11.91 5.30 -15.91
C LEU A 79 -10.70 5.55 -14.97
N PRO A 80 -9.44 5.62 -15.44
CA PRO A 80 -8.29 5.89 -14.59
C PRO A 80 -8.39 7.18 -13.76
N GLN A 81 -9.20 8.16 -14.20
CA GLN A 81 -9.41 9.41 -13.46
C GLN A 81 -10.07 9.20 -12.10
N PHE A 82 -10.86 8.14 -11.93
CA PHE A 82 -11.47 7.78 -10.64
C PHE A 82 -10.46 7.13 -9.68
N CYS A 83 -9.28 6.76 -10.16
CA CYS A 83 -8.18 6.23 -9.34
C CYS A 83 -7.15 7.29 -8.96
N LEU A 84 -7.44 8.57 -9.17
CA LEU A 84 -6.60 9.66 -8.68
C LEU A 84 -6.58 9.69 -7.15
N LEU A 85 -5.46 10.11 -6.58
CA LEU A 85 -5.27 10.17 -5.14
C LEU A 85 -5.59 11.57 -4.64
N ARG A 86 -6.36 11.67 -3.56
CA ARG A 86 -6.53 12.91 -2.79
C ARG A 86 -5.20 13.32 -2.15
N SER A 87 -5.01 14.61 -1.91
CA SER A 87 -3.81 15.17 -1.29
C SER A 87 -3.54 14.58 0.08
N LYS A 88 -4.58 14.39 0.90
CA LYS A 88 -4.44 13.73 2.21
C LYS A 88 -3.93 12.29 2.08
N GLN A 89 -4.42 11.53 1.10
CA GLN A 89 -3.95 10.16 0.86
C GLN A 89 -2.48 10.12 0.43
N LYS A 90 -2.05 11.06 -0.44
CA LYS A 90 -0.64 11.14 -0.84
C LYS A 90 0.27 11.44 0.34
N ALA A 91 -0.16 12.34 1.22
CA ALA A 91 0.55 12.66 2.45
C ALA A 91 0.59 11.45 3.40
N GLN A 92 -0.51 10.72 3.59
CA GLN A 92 -0.55 9.49 4.37
C GLN A 92 0.44 8.44 3.85
N LEU A 93 0.45 8.16 2.55
CA LEU A 93 1.34 7.14 1.95
C LEU A 93 2.82 7.49 2.16
N GLU A 94 3.18 8.76 2.02
CA GLU A 94 4.56 9.21 2.28
C GLU A 94 4.88 9.23 3.77
N TRP A 95 3.92 9.54 4.64
CA TRP A 95 4.07 9.40 6.09
C TRP A 95 4.35 7.94 6.46
N ASP A 96 3.55 7.00 5.98
CA ASP A 96 3.72 5.57 6.24
C ASP A 96 5.10 5.09 5.77
N ARG A 97 5.55 5.52 4.58
CA ARG A 97 6.90 5.22 4.07
C ARG A 97 7.99 5.71 5.03
N ARG A 98 7.86 6.93 5.57
CA ARG A 98 8.82 7.49 6.54
C ARG A 98 8.78 6.77 7.89
N GLN A 99 7.61 6.31 8.32
CA GLN A 99 7.49 5.50 9.53
C GLN A 99 8.18 4.15 9.36
N ALA A 100 8.01 3.48 8.22
CA ALA A 100 8.72 2.24 7.88
C ALA A 100 10.25 2.44 7.80
N GLU A 101 10.70 3.57 7.26
CA GLU A 101 12.11 4.00 7.25
C GLU A 101 12.64 4.21 8.68
N GLN A 102 11.91 4.96 9.51
CA GLN A 102 12.28 5.22 10.90
C GLN A 102 12.30 3.93 11.74
N ALA A 103 11.38 3.01 11.50
CA ALA A 103 11.31 1.70 12.13
C ALA A 103 12.29 0.68 11.52
N ASN A 104 13.04 1.07 10.48
CA ASN A 104 14.03 0.25 9.78
C ASN A 104 13.48 -1.12 9.34
N TYR A 105 12.32 -1.10 8.68
CA TYR A 105 11.71 -2.31 8.14
C TYR A 105 12.69 -3.07 7.23
N THR A 106 12.78 -4.39 7.43
CA THR A 106 13.83 -5.25 6.86
C THR A 106 13.59 -5.60 5.39
N ASP A 107 12.36 -5.50 4.89
CA ASP A 107 12.01 -5.68 3.48
C ASP A 107 12.63 -4.60 2.58
N GLY A 108 12.88 -3.40 3.13
CA GLY A 108 13.56 -2.30 2.45
C GLY A 108 12.71 -1.56 1.43
N HIS A 109 11.41 -1.83 1.29
CA HIS A 109 10.53 -1.17 0.32
C HIS A 109 10.43 0.34 0.51
N TRP A 110 10.58 0.82 1.74
CA TRP A 110 10.62 2.25 2.06
C TRP A 110 11.73 3.02 1.33
N ARG A 111 12.77 2.33 0.83
CA ARG A 111 13.87 2.91 0.04
C ARG A 111 13.49 3.14 -1.42
N ILE A 112 12.40 2.55 -1.91
CA ILE A 112 11.96 2.67 -3.29
C ILE A 112 11.51 4.11 -3.55
N LYS A 113 12.14 4.74 -4.55
CA LYS A 113 11.79 6.11 -4.94
C LYS A 113 10.42 6.11 -5.64
N VAL A 114 9.44 6.77 -5.03
CA VAL A 114 8.09 6.96 -5.61
C VAL A 114 8.16 7.87 -6.84
N LYS A 115 7.71 7.37 -7.99
CA LYS A 115 7.65 8.06 -9.30
C LYS A 115 6.23 8.19 -9.84
N ASP A 116 5.22 7.75 -9.08
CA ASP A 116 3.82 7.85 -9.46
C ASP A 116 3.41 9.25 -9.94
N GLN A 117 2.96 9.36 -11.20
CA GLN A 117 2.57 10.63 -11.80
C GLN A 117 1.35 11.27 -11.14
N ARG A 118 0.55 10.49 -10.39
CA ARG A 118 -0.58 11.02 -9.61
C ARG A 118 -0.13 11.99 -8.51
N LEU A 119 1.15 11.98 -8.13
CA LEU A 119 1.72 13.01 -7.24
C LEU A 119 1.59 14.43 -7.79
N LYS A 120 1.57 14.58 -9.12
CA LYS A 120 1.50 15.88 -9.81
C LYS A 120 0.07 16.29 -10.20
N ARG A 121 -0.91 15.39 -10.06
CA ARG A 121 -2.32 15.62 -10.43
C ARG A 121 -3.16 15.84 -9.20
N TRP A 122 -4.11 16.76 -9.25
CA TRP A 122 -4.90 17.17 -8.09
C TRP A 122 -6.38 17.05 -8.40
N ILE A 123 -7.15 16.62 -7.41
CA ILE A 123 -8.61 16.41 -7.53
C ILE A 123 -9.37 17.09 -6.40
N ASP A 124 -8.67 17.65 -5.43
CA ASP A 124 -9.21 18.37 -4.29
C ASP A 124 -8.96 19.87 -4.42
N ASN A 125 -9.78 20.64 -3.69
CA ASN A 125 -9.68 22.09 -3.64
C ASN A 125 -8.36 22.55 -2.99
N TYR A 126 -7.80 21.74 -2.08
CA TYR A 126 -6.51 22.00 -1.44
C TYR A 126 -5.40 21.15 -2.05
N CYS A 127 -4.72 21.77 -3.00
CA CYS A 127 -3.69 21.19 -3.88
C CYS A 127 -2.28 21.21 -3.23
N SER A 128 -2.12 20.68 -2.01
CA SER A 128 -0.80 20.65 -1.35
C SER A 128 -0.62 19.49 -0.37
N TRP A 129 -0.37 18.30 -0.91
CA TRP A 129 -0.07 17.11 -0.08
C TRP A 129 1.22 17.27 0.73
N LYS A 130 2.20 18.05 0.26
CA LYS A 130 3.44 18.31 1.00
C LYS A 130 3.20 19.14 2.26
N ASN A 131 2.30 20.13 2.19
CA ASN A 131 1.91 20.90 3.36
C ASN A 131 1.13 20.00 4.34
N MET A 132 0.19 19.19 3.84
CA MET A 132 -0.53 18.23 4.69
C MET A 132 0.43 17.27 5.41
N LEU A 133 1.45 16.77 4.71
CA LEU A 133 2.48 15.91 5.31
C LEU A 133 3.29 16.63 6.39
N ARG A 134 3.58 17.93 6.21
CA ARG A 134 4.32 18.71 7.21
C ARG A 134 3.55 18.82 8.54
N HIS A 135 2.24 18.92 8.45
CA HIS A 135 1.33 19.05 9.59
C HIS A 135 0.64 17.73 9.95
N TRP A 136 1.22 16.60 9.52
CA TRP A 136 0.60 15.29 9.71
C TRP A 136 0.48 14.97 11.21
N GLY A 137 -0.74 14.70 11.68
CA GLY A 137 -1.03 14.40 13.09
C GLY A 137 -1.30 15.63 13.96
N GLU A 138 -1.23 16.86 13.43
CA GLU A 138 -1.67 18.05 14.15
C GLU A 138 -3.21 18.11 14.23
N THR A 139 -3.76 18.54 15.37
CA THR A 139 -5.20 18.79 15.51
C THR A 139 -5.63 19.96 14.61
N ASN A 140 -6.72 19.80 13.83
CA ASN A 140 -7.32 20.78 12.89
C ASN A 140 -6.76 20.92 11.45
N TRP A 141 -5.93 20.01 10.94
CA TRP A 141 -5.32 20.18 9.61
C TRP A 141 -6.01 19.47 8.43
N THR A 142 -7.34 19.63 8.34
CA THR A 142 -8.31 19.13 7.32
C THR A 142 -9.01 17.81 7.66
N ASP A 143 -10.24 17.97 8.14
CA ASP A 143 -11.18 16.95 8.63
C ASP A 143 -11.83 16.12 7.50
N ASP A 144 -11.04 15.43 6.69
CA ASP A 144 -11.55 14.31 5.88
C ASP A 144 -10.93 13.02 6.39
N ASP A 145 -11.71 12.07 6.91
CA ASP A 145 -11.14 10.80 7.35
C ASP A 145 -10.37 10.09 6.21
N PRO A 146 -9.17 9.54 6.46
CA PRO A 146 -8.50 8.69 5.50
C PRO A 146 -9.40 7.49 5.14
N PHE A 147 -9.44 7.09 3.87
CA PHE A 147 -10.28 5.96 3.41
C PHE A 147 -9.93 4.64 4.13
N THR A 148 -8.70 4.54 4.62
CA THR A 148 -8.21 3.51 5.53
C THR A 148 -7.29 4.20 6.53
N PRO A 149 -7.67 4.40 7.80
CA PRO A 149 -6.79 5.00 8.79
C PRO A 149 -5.53 4.16 8.97
N THR A 150 -4.36 4.82 9.05
CA THR A 150 -3.12 4.12 9.37
C THR A 150 -3.23 3.55 10.78
N PRO A 151 -3.10 2.23 10.94
CA PRO A 151 -3.06 1.58 12.24
C PRO A 151 -1.89 2.12 13.08
N PRO A 152 -2.04 2.25 14.41
CA PRO A 152 -0.91 2.59 15.26
C PRO A 152 0.19 1.54 15.11
N ALA A 153 1.44 1.97 14.95
CA ALA A 153 2.58 1.07 14.84
C ALA A 153 2.63 0.12 16.06
N SER A 154 2.73 -1.19 15.82
CA SER A 154 2.79 -2.18 16.88
C SER A 154 4.08 -2.01 17.68
N THR A 155 3.95 -1.57 18.93
CA THR A 155 5.06 -1.63 19.89
C THR A 155 5.22 -3.06 20.35
N THR A 156 6.16 -3.81 19.78
CA THR A 156 6.61 -5.08 20.37
C THR A 156 7.36 -4.77 21.67
N LYS A 157 6.63 -4.60 22.78
CA LYS A 157 7.24 -4.80 24.10
C LYS A 157 7.57 -6.28 24.19
N GLY A 158 8.87 -6.60 24.14
CA GLY A 158 9.34 -7.95 24.42
C GLY A 158 8.78 -8.39 25.77
N LEU A 159 8.07 -9.53 25.77
CA LEU A 159 7.70 -10.21 26.99
C LEU A 159 8.99 -10.72 27.65
N SER A 160 9.54 -9.90 28.55
CA SER A 160 10.57 -10.33 29.47
C SER A 160 9.92 -11.07 30.64
N GLY A 161 10.14 -12.39 30.69
CA GLY A 161 10.05 -13.19 31.92
C GLY A 161 8.82 -14.08 32.07
N LEU A 162 9.02 -15.38 31.80
CA LEU A 162 8.50 -16.48 32.62
C LEU A 162 9.70 -17.11 33.34
#